data_AF-A0A1H0Z9Z2-F1
#
_entry.id   AF-A0A1H0Z9Z2-F1
#
_cell.length_a   1.000
_cell.length_b   1.000
_cell.length_c   1.000
_cell.angle_alpha   90.00
_cell.angle_beta   90.00
_cell.angle_gamma   90.00
#
_symmetry.space_group_name_H-M   'P 1'
#
loop_
_entity.id
_entity.type
_entity.pdbx_description
1 polymer ?
#
loop_
_entity_poly.entity_id
_entity_poly.type
_entity_poly.pdbx_seq_one_letter_code
_entity_poly.pdbx_strand_id
1 'polypeptide(L)'
;MQFPLNIFVAVVISAIHVLVCFALRLPSKYKKQFHIYSVAVNLIFIVFLLGFSIFFKTSLPTQGINIYYNGLATLYFLLFIPLGVVLILLFKKLIMNADIYLIFLKYVIIIGAIVILTGIFVLGYALFILTFYGFGP
;
A
#
# COMPACT_ATOMS: atom_id res chain seq x y z
N MET A 1 6.51 -8.39 -23.48
CA MET A 1 7.29 -7.47 -22.63
C MET A 1 6.73 -6.05 -22.72
N GLN A 2 5.73 -5.69 -21.91
CA GLN A 2 5.08 -4.35 -21.88
C GLN A 2 5.71 -3.44 -20.81
N PHE A 3 7.03 -3.24 -20.87
CA PHE A 3 7.79 -2.51 -19.83
C PHE A 3 7.40 -1.03 -19.60
N PRO A 4 7.13 -0.19 -20.61
CA PRO A 4 6.92 1.24 -20.37
C PRO A 4 5.54 1.56 -19.75
N LEU A 5 4.52 0.74 -20.02
CA LEU A 5 3.15 0.99 -19.53
C LEU A 5 3.06 0.84 -17.99
N ASN A 6 3.80 -0.10 -17.42
CA ASN A 6 3.70 -0.42 -15.99
C ASN A 6 4.50 0.53 -15.09
N ILE A 7 5.56 1.19 -15.59
CA ILE A 7 6.23 2.27 -14.86
C ILE A 7 5.27 3.44 -14.68
N PHE A 8 4.49 3.78 -15.72
CA PHE A 8 3.46 4.80 -15.61
C PHE A 8 2.41 4.42 -14.54
N VAL A 9 1.94 3.17 -14.56
CA VAL A 9 1.02 2.65 -13.53
C VAL A 9 1.61 2.76 -12.12
N ALA A 10 2.88 2.41 -11.94
CA ALA A 10 3.56 2.53 -10.64
C ALA A 10 3.66 3.99 -10.16
N VAL A 11 3.97 4.93 -11.06
CA VAL A 11 3.99 6.36 -10.73
C VAL A 11 2.59 6.84 -10.34
N VAL A 12 1.54 6.42 -11.05
CA VAL A 12 0.15 6.75 -10.72
C VAL A 12 -0.23 6.19 -9.35
N ILE A 13 0.07 4.91 -9.07
CA ILE A 13 -0.19 4.29 -7.75
C ILE A 13 0.55 5.06 -6.65
N SER A 14 1.84 5.38 -6.86
CA SER A 14 2.63 6.16 -5.90
C SER A 14 2.05 7.55 -5.65
N ALA A 15 1.65 8.26 -6.71
CA ALA A 15 1.07 9.59 -6.59
C ALA A 15 -0.24 9.55 -5.81
N ILE A 16 -1.13 8.60 -6.12
CA ILE A 16 -2.38 8.40 -5.38
C ILE A 16 -2.09 8.05 -3.92
N HIS A 17 -1.15 7.14 -3.66
CA HIS A 17 -0.79 6.74 -2.30
C HIS A 17 -0.28 7.91 -1.46
N VAL A 18 0.63 8.71 -2.00
CA VAL A 18 1.16 9.90 -1.32
C VAL A 18 0.05 10.92 -1.09
N LEU A 19 -0.79 11.19 -2.09
CA LEU A 19 -1.93 12.11 -1.95
C LEU A 19 -2.88 11.68 -0.83
N VAL A 20 -3.26 10.39 -0.80
CA VAL A 20 -4.09 9.83 0.27
C VAL A 20 -3.38 10.00 1.62
N CYS A 21 -2.11 9.63 1.73
CA CYS A 21 -1.34 9.75 2.97
C CYS A 21 -1.29 11.20 3.50
N PHE A 22 -1.14 12.18 2.61
CA PHE A 22 -1.07 13.59 2.97
C PHE A 22 -2.44 14.21 3.28
N ALA A 23 -3.51 13.68 2.68
CA ALA A 23 -4.89 14.12 2.95
C ALA A 23 -5.39 13.67 4.33
N LEU A 24 -4.78 12.64 4.92
CA LEU A 24 -5.18 12.14 6.24
C LEU A 24 -4.93 13.18 7.35
N ARG A 25 -5.98 13.44 8.14
CA ARG A 25 -5.92 14.36 9.29
C ARG A 25 -5.29 13.66 10.50
N LEU A 26 -3.96 13.57 10.50
CA LEU A 26 -3.19 12.97 11.59
C LEU A 26 -2.85 13.99 12.70
N PRO A 27 -2.73 13.54 13.96
CA PRO A 27 -2.17 14.37 15.04
C PRO A 27 -0.77 14.88 14.68
N SER A 28 -0.46 16.13 15.05
CA SER A 28 0.81 16.80 14.72
C SER A 28 2.05 15.99 15.06
N LYS A 29 2.02 15.25 16.19
CA LYS A 29 3.11 14.38 16.67
C LYS A 29 3.52 13.31 15.64
N TYR A 30 2.56 12.72 14.92
CA TYR A 30 2.81 11.59 14.01
C TYR A 30 2.78 11.98 12.54
N LYS A 31 2.14 13.11 12.21
CA LYS A 31 1.91 13.57 10.83
C LYS A 31 3.21 13.64 10.02
N LYS A 32 4.23 14.34 10.52
CA LYS A 32 5.50 14.53 9.80
C LYS A 32 6.23 13.19 9.56
N GLN A 33 6.28 12.33 10.57
CA GLN A 33 6.93 11.02 10.48
C GLN A 33 6.22 10.13 9.45
N PHE A 34 4.88 10.09 9.49
CA PHE A 34 4.09 9.29 8.54
C PHE A 34 4.23 9.80 7.09
N HIS A 35 4.25 11.12 6.89
CA HIS A 35 4.45 11.69 5.55
C HIS A 35 5.83 11.36 4.99
N ILE A 36 6.89 11.49 5.80
CA ILE A 36 8.26 11.14 5.39
C ILE A 36 8.33 9.65 5.08
N TYR A 37 7.74 8.79 5.93
CA TYR A 37 7.65 7.36 5.69
C TYR A 37 6.97 7.04 4.35
N SER A 38 5.79 7.63 4.10
CA SER A 38 5.05 7.44 2.84
C SER A 38 5.90 7.82 1.64
N VAL A 39 6.54 9.00 1.65
CA VAL A 39 7.41 9.44 0.55
C VAL A 39 8.59 8.48 0.36
N ALA A 40 9.25 8.07 1.44
CA ALA A 40 10.41 7.18 1.37
C ALA A 40 10.04 5.81 0.78
N VAL A 41 8.93 5.20 1.23
CA VAL A 41 8.49 3.90 0.70
C VAL A 41 8.09 4.00 -0.77
N ASN A 42 7.41 5.07 -1.18
CA ASN A 42 7.05 5.26 -2.60
C ASN A 42 8.29 5.47 -3.49
N LEU A 43 9.31 6.19 -3.00
CA LEU A 43 10.59 6.30 -3.70
C LEU A 43 11.28 4.94 -3.84
N ILE A 44 11.32 4.14 -2.77
CA ILE A 44 11.87 2.78 -2.80
C ILE A 44 11.11 1.92 -3.81
N PHE A 45 9.77 2.01 -3.84
CA PHE A 45 8.95 1.27 -4.79
C PHE A 45 9.26 1.62 -6.25
N ILE A 46 9.41 2.91 -6.57
CA ILE A 46 9.77 3.37 -7.92
C ILE A 46 11.18 2.89 -8.29
N VAL A 47 12.16 3.08 -7.40
CA VAL A 47 13.56 2.65 -7.64
C VAL A 47 13.65 1.14 -7.83
N PHE A 48 12.90 0.37 -7.03
CA PHE A 48 12.83 -1.09 -7.16
C PHE A 48 12.34 -1.51 -8.56
N LEU A 49 11.25 -0.91 -9.03
CA LEU A 49 10.71 -1.22 -10.36
C LEU A 49 11.63 -0.80 -11.50
N LEU A 50 12.28 0.36 -11.39
CA LEU A 50 13.28 0.80 -12.37
C LEU A 50 14.49 -0.14 -12.39
N GLY A 51 15.00 -0.52 -11.22
CA GLY A 51 16.13 -1.44 -11.09
C GLY A 51 15.83 -2.80 -11.73
N PHE A 52 14.68 -3.40 -11.40
CA PHE A 52 14.28 -4.67 -12.00
C PHE A 52 13.92 -4.54 -13.49
N SER A 53 13.41 -3.38 -13.93
CA SER A 53 13.18 -3.12 -15.35
C SER A 53 14.46 -3.13 -16.18
N ILE A 54 15.56 -2.65 -15.62
CA ILE A 54 16.87 -2.67 -16.29
C ILE A 54 17.45 -4.07 -16.20
N PHE A 55 17.40 -4.69 -15.02
CA PHE A 55 17.92 -6.03 -14.77
C PHE A 55 17.35 -7.06 -15.74
N PHE A 56 16.03 -7.15 -15.87
CA PHE A 56 15.37 -8.12 -16.76
C PHE A 56 15.60 -7.88 -18.26
N LYS A 57 16.01 -6.67 -18.67
CA LYS A 57 16.43 -6.41 -20.06
C LYS A 57 17.80 -7.00 -20.37
N THR A 58 18.65 -7.16 -19.34
CA THR A 58 20.06 -7.54 -19.50
C THR A 58 20.37 -8.96 -19.00
N SER A 59 19.48 -9.57 -18.22
CA SER A 59 19.68 -10.88 -17.61
C SER A 59 19.00 -12.02 -18.37
N LEU A 60 19.40 -13.25 -18.06
CA LEU A 60 18.78 -14.46 -18.60
C LEU A 60 17.30 -14.56 -18.16
N PRO A 61 16.39 -15.01 -19.04
CA PRO A 61 15.01 -15.27 -18.67
C PRO A 61 15.00 -16.26 -17.51
N THR A 62 14.21 -15.96 -16.47
CA THR A 62 14.05 -16.66 -15.17
C THR A 62 14.94 -16.24 -14.00
N GLN A 63 16.09 -15.58 -14.22
CA GLN A 63 16.91 -15.12 -13.10
C GLN A 63 16.24 -13.94 -12.39
N GLY A 64 16.15 -14.00 -11.04
CA GLY A 64 15.63 -12.90 -10.23
C GLY A 64 14.10 -12.75 -10.16
N ILE A 65 13.32 -13.61 -10.84
CA ILE A 65 11.84 -13.59 -10.78
C ILE A 65 11.33 -13.70 -9.34
N ASN A 66 11.85 -14.65 -8.56
CA ASN A 66 11.42 -14.85 -7.17
C ASN A 66 11.71 -13.61 -6.31
N ILE A 67 12.88 -12.99 -6.53
CA ILE A 67 13.27 -11.76 -5.81
C ILE A 67 12.34 -10.60 -6.18
N TYR A 68 11.97 -10.49 -7.47
CA TYR A 68 11.03 -9.49 -7.93
C TYR A 68 9.65 -9.62 -7.27
N TYR A 69 9.06 -10.82 -7.28
CA TYR A 69 7.74 -11.03 -6.68
C TYR A 69 7.73 -10.90 -5.15
N ASN A 70 8.76 -11.41 -4.47
CA ASN A 70 8.88 -11.22 -3.01
C ASN A 70 9.11 -9.75 -2.65
N GLY A 71 9.89 -9.03 -3.46
CA GLY A 71 10.11 -7.60 -3.31
C GLY A 71 8.82 -6.81 -3.53
N LEU A 72 8.04 -7.12 -4.57
CA LEU A 72 6.71 -6.54 -4.79
C LEU A 72 5.78 -6.80 -3.62
N ALA A 73 5.74 -8.02 -3.09
CA ALA A 73 4.91 -8.35 -1.93
C ALA A 73 5.33 -7.54 -0.69
N THR A 74 6.63 -7.43 -0.44
CA THR A 74 7.18 -6.61 0.65
C THR A 74 6.81 -5.14 0.50
N LEU A 75 6.92 -4.59 -0.71
CA LEU A 75 6.59 -3.20 -1.00
C LEU A 75 5.08 -2.95 -0.89
N TYR A 76 4.24 -3.89 -1.30
CA TYR A 76 2.80 -3.82 -1.06
C TYR A 76 2.51 -3.68 0.44
N PHE A 77 3.11 -4.54 1.26
CA PHE A 77 2.90 -4.48 2.71
C PHE A 77 3.40 -3.16 3.31
N LEU A 78 4.58 -2.68 2.91
CA LEU A 78 5.13 -1.39 3.36
C LEU A 78 4.24 -0.21 2.95
N LEU A 79 3.69 -0.22 1.73
CA LEU A 79 2.80 0.84 1.26
C LEU A 79 1.47 0.82 2.01
N PHE A 80 0.80 -0.33 2.02
CA PHE A 80 -0.62 -0.35 2.34
C PHE A 80 -0.89 -0.71 3.82
N ILE A 81 -0.11 -1.57 4.49
CA ILE A 81 -0.40 -1.93 5.90
C ILE A 81 -0.39 -0.70 6.80
N PRO A 82 0.66 0.14 6.82
CA PRO A 82 0.71 1.31 7.69
C PRO A 82 -0.45 2.27 7.41
N LEU A 83 -0.83 2.42 6.14
CA LEU A 83 -2.00 3.20 5.74
C LEU A 83 -3.29 2.62 6.33
N GLY A 84 -3.49 1.30 6.25
CA GLY A 84 -4.66 0.64 6.86
C GLY A 84 -4.72 0.78 8.36
N VAL A 85 -3.59 0.61 9.05
CA VAL A 85 -3.50 0.81 10.50
C VAL A 85 -3.92 2.23 10.87
N VAL A 86 -3.42 3.23 10.14
CA VAL A 86 -3.80 4.62 10.35
C VAL A 86 -5.30 4.84 10.09
N LEU A 87 -5.86 4.27 9.03
CA LEU A 87 -7.29 4.35 8.74
C LEU A 87 -8.15 3.74 9.85
N ILE A 88 -7.78 2.56 10.37
CA ILE A 88 -8.46 1.92 11.50
C ILE A 88 -8.39 2.82 12.74
N LEU A 89 -7.23 3.41 13.04
CA LEU A 89 -7.07 4.29 14.20
C LEU A 89 -7.95 5.55 14.10
N LEU A 90 -7.99 6.17 12.92
CA LEU A 90 -8.83 7.34 12.66
C LEU A 90 -10.32 6.97 12.73
N PHE A 91 -10.72 5.86 12.14
CA PHE A 91 -12.09 5.36 12.18
C PHE A 91 -12.52 5.00 13.61
N LYS A 92 -11.67 4.31 14.36
CA LYS A 92 -11.90 4.03 15.79
C LYS A 92 -12.13 5.32 16.57
N LYS A 93 -11.28 6.34 16.37
CA LYS A 93 -11.44 7.64 17.05
C LYS A 93 -12.79 8.28 16.71
N LEU A 94 -13.22 8.21 15.45
CA LEU A 94 -14.51 8.71 14.99
C LEU A 94 -15.68 7.99 15.66
N ILE A 95 -15.69 6.65 15.65
CA ILE A 95 -16.76 5.84 16.24
C ILE A 95 -16.82 5.98 17.76
N MET A 96 -15.67 6.06 18.44
CA MET A 96 -15.64 6.23 19.90
C MET A 96 -16.25 7.57 20.33
N ASN A 97 -16.05 8.62 19.53
CA ASN A 97 -16.59 9.96 19.78
C ASN A 97 -18.03 10.14 19.24
N ALA A 98 -18.58 9.17 18.51
CA ALA A 98 -19.95 9.25 18.02
C ALA A 98 -20.96 9.06 19.17
N ASP A 99 -22.10 9.73 19.06
CA ASP A 99 -23.20 9.64 20.01
C ASP A 99 -24.00 8.34 19.82
N ILE A 100 -23.36 7.22 20.16
CA ILE A 100 -23.96 5.88 20.13
C ILE A 100 -24.10 5.44 21.58
N TYR A 101 -25.36 5.29 22.02
CA TYR A 101 -25.73 4.95 23.40
C TYR A 101 -25.11 3.61 23.86
N LEU A 102 -25.10 2.60 22.98
CA LEU A 102 -24.57 1.28 23.29
C LEU A 102 -23.06 1.20 22.99
N ILE A 103 -22.26 1.14 24.06
CA ILE A 103 -20.80 0.94 23.96
C ILE A 103 -20.45 -0.34 23.20
N PHE A 104 -21.20 -1.43 23.43
CA PHE A 104 -21.00 -2.69 22.70
C PHE A 104 -21.12 -2.53 21.18
N LEU A 105 -22.10 -1.75 20.72
CA LEU A 105 -22.33 -1.51 19.29
C LEU A 105 -21.13 -0.79 18.64
N LYS A 106 -20.49 0.13 19.35
CA LYS A 106 -19.26 0.80 18.89
C LYS A 106 -18.15 -0.21 18.57
N TYR A 107 -17.95 -1.20 19.45
CA TYR A 107 -16.93 -2.25 19.23
C TYR A 107 -17.29 -3.17 18.07
N VAL A 108 -18.56 -3.55 17.92
CA VAL A 108 -19.02 -4.36 16.78
C VAL A 108 -18.74 -3.65 15.46
N ILE A 109 -19.02 -2.35 15.37
CA ILE A 109 -18.72 -1.54 14.17
C ILE A 109 -17.22 -1.50 13.88
N ILE A 110 -16.38 -1.30 14.90
CA ILE A 110 -14.92 -1.26 14.74
C ILE A 110 -14.39 -2.62 14.26
N ILE A 111 -14.84 -3.72 14.86
CA ILE A 111 -14.44 -5.07 14.46
C ILE A 111 -14.89 -5.36 13.01
N GLY A 112 -16.13 -5.01 12.67
CA GLY A 112 -16.64 -5.14 11.31
C GLY A 112 -15.79 -4.37 10.29
N ALA A 113 -15.40 -3.13 10.61
CA ALA A 113 -14.52 -2.35 9.76
C ALA A 113 -13.13 -2.98 9.59
N ILE A 114 -12.55 -3.57 10.64
CA ILE A 114 -11.27 -4.27 10.56
C ILE A 114 -11.37 -5.49 9.63
N VAL A 115 -12.45 -6.28 9.74
CA VAL A 115 -12.69 -7.44 8.88
C VAL A 115 -12.83 -7.01 7.41
N ILE A 116 -13.63 -5.99 7.13
CA ILE A 116 -13.81 -5.45 5.77
C ILE A 116 -12.47 -4.96 5.22
N LEU A 117 -11.72 -4.19 6.01
CA LEU A 117 -10.44 -3.65 5.57
C LEU A 117 -9.43 -4.78 5.28
N THR A 118 -9.42 -5.83 6.09
CA THR A 118 -8.59 -7.02 5.87
C THR A 118 -8.96 -7.70 4.54
N GLY A 119 -10.24 -7.84 4.22
CA GLY A 119 -10.69 -8.33 2.92
C GLY A 119 -10.22 -7.46 1.75
N ILE A 120 -10.31 -6.13 1.89
CA ILE A 120 -9.81 -5.17 0.89
C ILE A 120 -8.29 -5.30 0.71
N PHE A 121 -7.53 -5.54 1.78
CA PHE A 121 -6.10 -5.79 1.69
C PHE A 121 -5.76 -7.05 0.90
N VAL A 122 -6.45 -8.16 1.16
CA VAL A 122 -6.21 -9.42 0.44
C VAL A 122 -6.54 -9.27 -1.05
N LEU A 123 -7.68 -8.67 -1.37
CA LEU A 123 -8.07 -8.40 -2.76
C LEU A 123 -7.10 -7.44 -3.44
N GLY A 124 -6.72 -6.36 -2.75
CA GLY A 124 -5.77 -5.38 -3.24
C GLY A 124 -4.40 -5.98 -3.51
N TYR A 125 -3.93 -6.91 -2.68
CA TYR A 125 -2.68 -7.63 -2.89
C TYR A 125 -2.71 -8.45 -4.19
N ALA A 126 -3.78 -9.22 -4.39
CA ALA A 126 -3.92 -10.02 -5.61
C ALA A 126 -3.93 -9.15 -6.87
N LEU A 127 -4.70 -8.06 -6.86
CA LEU A 127 -4.75 -7.10 -7.98
C LEU A 127 -3.40 -6.42 -8.21
N PHE A 128 -2.69 -6.05 -7.14
CA PHE A 128 -1.37 -5.44 -7.21
C PHE A 128 -0.37 -6.39 -7.87
N ILE A 129 -0.27 -7.64 -7.40
CA ILE A 129 0.64 -8.63 -7.98
C ILE A 129 0.27 -8.90 -9.44
N LEU A 130 -1.02 -9.07 -9.77
CA LEU A 130 -1.47 -9.28 -11.15
C LEU A 130 -1.08 -8.13 -12.09
N THR A 131 -1.18 -6.88 -11.62
CA THR A 131 -0.80 -5.68 -12.39
C THR A 131 0.68 -5.71 -12.78
N PHE A 132 1.54 -6.24 -11.91
CA PHE A 132 2.98 -6.30 -12.12
C PHE A 132 3.48 -7.69 -12.58
N TYR A 133 2.60 -8.68 -12.73
CA TYR A 133 2.94 -10.05 -13.13
C TYR A 133 3.54 -10.13 -14.54
N GLY A 134 3.11 -9.26 -15.46
CA GLY A 134 3.63 -9.21 -16.84
C GLY A 134 5.09 -8.75 -16.99
N PHE A 135 5.81 -8.52 -15.89
CA PHE A 135 7.21 -8.08 -15.83
C PHE A 135 8.19 -9.22 -15.52
N GLY A 136 7.71 -10.37 -15.03
CA GLY A 136 8.52 -11.59 -14.96
C GLY A 136 8.74 -12.18 -16.37
N PRO A 137 9.95 -12.64 -16.73
CA PRO A 137 10.19 -13.37 -17.97
C PRO A 137 9.28 -14.57 -18.18
#